data_AF-A0A077XYK8-F1
#
_entry.id   AF-A0A077XYK8-F1
#
_cell.length_a   1.000
_cell.length_b   1.000
_cell.length_c   1.000
_cell.angle_alpha   90.00
_cell.angle_beta   90.00
_cell.angle_gamma   90.00
#
_symmetry.space_group_name_H-M   'P 1'
#
loop_
_entity.id
_entity.type
_entity.pdbx_description
1 polymer ?
#
loop_
_entity_poly.entity_id
_entity_poly.type
_entity_poly.pdbx_seq_one_letter_code
_entity_poly.pdbx_strand_id
1 'polypeptide(L)'
;MQPWRVKEKEGIPAEVTSLHRFAIQNNCWIYHDNTRIFYTPEEFLEKWKQLYKEEHTGLSNIKDFAVKSPYAAIKQRAGWIKRANEELQALLKKLEDYDITFKPPK
;
A
#
# COMPACT_ATOMS: atom_id res chain seq x y z
N MET A 1 5.47 26.43 20.76
CA MET A 1 4.76 25.72 19.67
C MET A 1 4.10 24.48 20.28
N GLN A 2 2.78 24.33 20.21
CA GLN A 2 2.06 23.17 20.76
C GLN A 2 1.48 22.30 19.62
N PRO A 3 1.67 20.96 19.63
CA PRO A 3 1.59 20.11 18.43
C PRO A 3 0.21 19.46 18.15
N TRP A 4 -0.89 19.88 18.76
CA TRP A 4 -2.18 19.15 18.68
C TRP A 4 -3.21 19.70 17.67
N ARG A 5 -2.83 20.60 16.76
CA ARG A 5 -3.78 21.12 15.75
C ARG A 5 -3.93 20.20 14.54
N VAL A 6 -4.45 19.01 14.75
CA VAL A 6 -5.38 18.48 13.74
C VAL A 6 -6.72 19.04 14.18
N LYS A 7 -7.21 20.11 13.53
CA LYS A 7 -8.63 20.44 13.63
C LYS A 7 -9.35 19.14 13.29
N GLU A 8 -10.01 18.50 14.25
CA GLU A 8 -10.94 17.41 13.95
C GLU A 8 -11.90 17.98 12.92
N LYS A 9 -11.69 17.62 11.66
CA LYS A 9 -12.60 18.02 10.59
C LYS A 9 -13.90 17.31 10.93
N GLU A 10 -14.95 18.07 11.19
CA GLU A 10 -16.27 17.53 11.49
C GLU A 10 -16.63 16.46 10.44
N GLY A 11 -17.07 15.29 10.92
CA GLY A 11 -17.48 14.17 10.07
C GLY A 11 -16.38 13.15 9.72
N ILE A 12 -15.16 13.23 10.26
CA ILE A 12 -14.19 12.13 10.15
C ILE A 12 -14.50 11.05 11.21
N PRO A 13 -14.65 9.77 10.82
CA PRO A 13 -14.85 8.67 11.77
C PRO A 13 -13.74 8.58 12.82
N ALA A 14 -14.11 8.18 14.04
CA ALA A 14 -13.18 8.06 15.16
C ALA A 14 -12.05 7.06 14.86
N GLU A 15 -12.35 5.99 14.11
CA GLU A 15 -11.39 4.97 13.70
C GLU A 15 -10.31 5.54 12.78
N VAL A 16 -10.71 6.31 11.77
CA VAL A 16 -9.78 7.00 10.84
C VAL A 16 -8.88 7.96 11.62
N THR A 17 -9.46 8.75 12.52
CA THR A 17 -8.72 9.70 13.36
C THR A 17 -7.73 8.98 14.28
N SER A 18 -8.13 7.84 14.85
CA SER A 18 -7.28 7.03 15.72
C SER A 18 -6.10 6.43 14.95
N LEU A 19 -6.35 5.87 13.76
CA LEU A 19 -5.32 5.29 12.91
C LEU A 19 -4.30 6.36 12.46
N HIS A 20 -4.79 7.53 12.05
CA HIS A 20 -3.98 8.68 11.68
C HIS A 20 -3.07 9.14 12.83
N ARG A 21 -3.65 9.36 14.02
CA ARG A 21 -2.88 9.78 15.22
C ARG A 21 -1.83 8.73 15.59
N PHE A 22 -2.19 7.47 15.57
CA PHE A 22 -1.28 6.37 15.88
C PHE A 22 -0.10 6.32 14.89
N ALA A 23 -0.37 6.48 13.60
CA ALA A 23 0.68 6.52 12.58
C ALA A 23 1.63 7.71 12.74
N ILE A 24 1.12 8.92 13.02
CA ILE A 24 1.94 10.10 13.31
C ILE A 24 2.81 9.90 14.54
N GLN A 25 2.21 9.46 15.66
CA GLN A 25 2.94 9.29 16.93
C GLN A 25 4.10 8.29 16.82
N ASN A 26 3.98 7.30 15.95
CA ASN A 26 4.99 6.26 15.76
C ASN A 26 5.88 6.51 14.53
N ASN A 27 5.76 7.65 13.83
CA ASN A 27 6.45 7.92 12.56
C ASN A 27 6.29 6.79 11.52
N CYS A 28 5.08 6.25 11.43
CA CYS A 28 4.72 5.13 10.57
C CYS A 28 3.79 5.54 9.43
N TRP A 29 3.65 4.66 8.44
CA TRP A 29 2.71 4.79 7.33
C TRP A 29 1.53 3.86 7.51
N ILE A 30 0.46 4.17 6.79
CA ILE A 30 -0.79 3.40 6.78
C ILE A 30 -0.79 2.54 5.53
N TYR A 31 -0.77 1.23 5.71
CA TYR A 31 -0.84 0.24 4.66
C TYR A 31 -2.27 -0.24 4.46
N HIS A 32 -2.74 -0.22 3.23
CA HIS A 32 -4.03 -0.80 2.86
C HIS A 32 -3.80 -2.19 2.27
N ASP A 33 -4.23 -3.23 2.97
CA ASP A 33 -3.97 -4.63 2.62
C ASP A 33 -4.59 -5.02 1.27
N ASN A 34 -5.81 -4.54 0.98
CA ASN A 34 -6.53 -4.86 -0.25
C ASN A 34 -5.81 -4.34 -1.50
N THR A 35 -5.42 -3.06 -1.51
CA THR A 35 -4.74 -2.46 -2.68
C THR A 35 -3.23 -2.61 -2.62
N ARG A 36 -2.69 -3.06 -1.47
CA ARG A 36 -1.25 -3.13 -1.18
C ARG A 36 -0.54 -1.79 -1.37
N ILE A 37 -1.21 -0.69 -1.04
CA ILE A 37 -0.67 0.67 -1.14
C ILE A 37 -0.31 1.19 0.25
N PHE A 38 0.79 1.94 0.34
CA PHE A 38 1.16 2.69 1.52
C PHE A 38 0.75 4.13 1.34
N TYR A 39 0.20 4.72 2.38
CA TYR A 39 -0.15 6.12 2.47
C TYR A 39 0.63 6.73 3.64
N THR A 40 1.13 7.95 3.48
CA THR A 40 1.51 8.74 4.64
C THR A 40 0.26 9.04 5.50
N PRO A 41 0.41 9.38 6.78
CA PRO A 41 -0.72 9.81 7.59
C PRO A 41 -1.54 10.93 6.92
N GLU A 42 -0.87 11.92 6.35
CA GLU A 42 -1.48 13.05 5.67
C GLU A 42 -2.26 12.62 4.43
N GLU A 43 -1.66 11.79 3.57
CA GLU A 43 -2.33 11.25 2.38
C GLU A 43 -3.57 10.43 2.73
N PHE A 44 -3.49 9.64 3.81
CA PHE A 44 -4.63 8.86 4.29
C PHE A 44 -5.76 9.78 4.78
N LEU A 45 -5.43 10.83 5.54
CA LEU A 45 -6.40 11.80 6.03
C LEU A 45 -6.99 12.68 4.91
N GLU A 46 -6.32 12.85 3.79
CA GLU A 46 -6.90 13.54 2.63
C GLU A 46 -7.87 12.64 1.85
N LYS A 47 -7.53 11.35 1.73
CA LYS A 47 -8.27 10.38 0.91
C LYS A 47 -9.26 9.53 1.71
N TRP A 48 -9.41 9.77 3.01
CA TRP A 48 -10.17 8.89 3.91
C TRP A 48 -11.57 8.56 3.41
N LYS A 49 -12.31 9.51 2.81
CA LYS A 49 -13.68 9.29 2.29
C LYS A 49 -13.74 8.25 1.17
N GLN A 50 -12.64 8.06 0.45
CA GLN A 50 -12.55 7.09 -0.66
C GLN A 50 -12.03 5.74 -0.18
N LEU A 51 -11.20 5.75 0.86
CA LEU A 51 -10.51 4.58 1.40
C LEU A 51 -11.34 3.86 2.47
N TYR A 52 -11.91 4.63 3.39
CA TYR A 52 -12.74 4.14 4.49
C TYR A 52 -14.19 4.02 4.04
N LYS A 53 -14.78 2.86 4.30
CA LYS A 53 -16.19 2.55 4.05
C LYS A 53 -16.80 2.02 5.33
N GLU A 54 -17.92 2.59 5.69
CA GLU A 54 -18.81 2.07 6.72
C GLU A 54 -19.91 1.29 6.00
N GLU A 55 -19.95 -0.03 6.16
CA GLU A 55 -20.99 -0.85 5.56
C GLU A 55 -22.34 -0.59 6.25
N HIS A 56 -23.44 -0.82 5.55
CA HIS A 56 -24.80 -0.67 6.08
C HIS A 56 -25.09 -1.52 7.34
N THR A 57 -24.25 -2.53 7.59
CA THR A 57 -24.27 -3.41 8.77
C THR A 57 -23.60 -2.79 10.00
N GLY A 58 -23.02 -1.59 9.90
CA GLY A 58 -22.25 -0.94 10.96
C GLY A 58 -20.81 -1.48 11.09
N LEU A 59 -20.39 -2.37 10.19
CA LEU A 59 -19.02 -2.86 10.12
C LEU A 59 -18.21 -1.95 9.19
N SER A 60 -17.08 -1.45 9.68
CA SER A 60 -16.15 -0.67 8.86
C SER A 60 -15.07 -1.56 8.23
N ASN A 61 -14.49 -1.08 7.13
CA ASN A 61 -13.32 -1.72 6.53
C ASN A 61 -12.00 -1.34 7.23
N ILE A 62 -12.04 -0.87 8.49
CA ILE A 62 -10.83 -0.43 9.20
C ILE A 62 -9.79 -1.56 9.35
N LYS A 63 -10.26 -2.81 9.40
CA LYS A 63 -9.41 -4.02 9.49
C LYS A 63 -8.49 -4.21 8.28
N ASP A 64 -8.81 -3.57 7.15
CA ASP A 64 -7.99 -3.61 5.94
C ASP A 64 -6.79 -2.66 6.02
N PHE A 65 -6.69 -1.86 7.08
CA PHE A 65 -5.60 -0.92 7.29
C PHE A 65 -4.67 -1.36 8.43
N ALA A 66 -3.38 -1.35 8.14
CA ALA A 66 -2.33 -1.68 9.10
C ALA A 66 -1.31 -0.54 9.19
N VAL A 67 -0.82 -0.24 10.38
CA VAL A 67 0.26 0.74 10.56
C VAL A 67 1.61 0.01 10.45
N LYS A 68 2.44 0.45 9.52
CA LYS A 68 3.73 -0.17 9.21
C LYS A 68 4.82 0.88 9.12
N SER A 69 6.05 0.50 9.48
CA SER A 69 7.19 1.42 9.36
C SER A 69 7.51 1.73 7.89
N PRO A 70 8.04 2.92 7.58
CA PRO A 70 8.45 3.26 6.21
C PRO A 70 9.50 2.29 5.65
N TYR A 71 10.38 1.77 6.51
CA TYR A 71 11.36 0.75 6.13
C TYR A 71 10.70 -0.56 5.68
N ALA A 72 9.60 -0.98 6.32
CA ALA A 72 8.83 -2.14 5.89
C ALA A 72 8.24 -1.93 4.49
N ALA A 73 7.79 -0.71 4.17
CA ALA A 73 7.31 -0.36 2.83
C ALA A 73 8.41 -0.49 1.77
N ILE A 74 9.60 0.06 2.04
CA ILE A 74 10.76 -0.03 1.14
C ILE A 74 11.15 -1.49 0.93
N LYS A 75 11.26 -2.27 2.01
CA LYS A 75 11.64 -3.70 1.94
C LYS A 75 10.63 -4.50 1.11
N GLN A 76 9.33 -4.24 1.28
CA GLN A 76 8.29 -4.91 0.50
C GLN A 76 8.39 -4.58 -0.99
N ARG A 77 8.61 -3.30 -1.34
CA ARG A 77 8.74 -2.87 -2.74
C ARG A 77 10.03 -3.40 -3.38
N ALA A 78 11.15 -3.36 -2.66
CA ALA A 78 12.41 -3.94 -3.11
C ALA A 78 12.26 -5.44 -3.39
N GLY A 79 11.58 -6.18 -2.51
CA GLY A 79 11.28 -7.59 -2.71
C GLY A 79 10.42 -7.85 -3.94
N TRP A 80 9.44 -6.99 -4.21
CA TRP A 80 8.60 -7.09 -5.41
C TRP A 80 9.39 -6.82 -6.70
N ILE A 81 10.22 -5.77 -6.72
CA ILE A 81 11.10 -5.46 -7.86
C ILE A 81 12.05 -6.64 -8.14
N LYS A 82 12.63 -7.23 -7.09
CA LYS A 82 13.50 -8.39 -7.23
C LYS A 82 12.80 -9.56 -7.92
N ARG A 83 11.58 -9.91 -7.48
CA ARG A 83 10.79 -10.99 -8.10
C ARG A 83 10.40 -10.67 -9.54
N ALA A 84 9.95 -9.44 -9.80
CA ALA A 84 9.61 -9.02 -11.15
C ALA A 84 10.82 -9.11 -12.10
N ASN A 85 12.02 -8.77 -11.62
CA ASN A 85 13.25 -8.95 -12.37
C ASN A 85 13.59 -10.43 -12.59
N GLU A 86 13.45 -11.28 -11.58
CA GLU A 86 13.64 -12.74 -11.71
C GLU A 86 12.69 -13.34 -12.77
N GLU A 87 11.41 -12.92 -12.76
CA GLU A 87 10.41 -13.33 -13.77
C GLU A 87 10.79 -12.85 -15.18
N LEU A 88 11.24 -11.61 -15.31
CA LEU A 88 11.69 -11.06 -16.60
C LEU A 88 12.90 -11.82 -17.15
N GLN A 89 13.91 -12.09 -16.32
CA GLN A 89 15.09 -12.86 -16.71
C GLN A 89 14.70 -14.29 -17.14
N ALA A 90 13.75 -14.91 -16.44
CA ALA A 90 13.24 -16.22 -16.82
C ALA A 90 12.52 -16.21 -18.20
N LEU A 91 11.81 -15.13 -18.54
CA LEU A 91 11.20 -14.95 -19.85
C LEU A 91 12.25 -14.71 -20.95
N LEU A 92 13.26 -13.89 -20.68
CA LEU A 92 14.37 -13.66 -21.62
C LEU A 92 15.09 -14.97 -21.96
N LYS A 93 15.39 -15.78 -20.95
CA LYS A 93 16.00 -17.10 -21.16
C LYS A 93 15.14 -18.00 -22.06
N LYS A 94 13.81 -18.02 -21.82
CA LYS A 94 12.88 -18.78 -22.68
C LYS A 94 12.89 -18.27 -24.13
N LEU A 95 13.03 -16.96 -24.33
CA LEU A 95 13.11 -16.36 -25.66
C LEU A 95 14.42 -16.73 -26.37
N GLU A 96 15.56 -16.63 -25.68
CA GLU A 96 16.87 -17.03 -26.20
C GLU A 96 16.88 -18.51 -26.60
N ASP A 97 16.32 -19.38 -25.76
CA ASP A 97 16.18 -20.81 -26.07
C ASP A 97 15.23 -21.05 -27.26
N TYR A 98 14.20 -20.21 -27.42
CA TYR A 98 13.22 -20.31 -28.51
C TYR A 98 13.82 -19.90 -29.87
N ASP A 99 14.59 -18.81 -29.92
CA ASP A 99 15.20 -18.31 -31.16
C ASP A 99 16.21 -19.30 -31.77
N ILE A 100 16.83 -20.15 -30.93
CA ILE A 100 17.71 -21.26 -31.37
C ILE A 100 16.90 -22.36 -32.10
N THR A 101 15.60 -22.49 -31.85
CA THR A 101 14.76 -23.59 -32.34
C THR A 101 13.84 -23.24 -33.50
N PHE A 102 13.65 -21.96 -33.82
CA PHE A 102 12.78 -21.56 -34.92
C PHE A 102 13.46 -21.74 -36.29
N LYS A 103 13.32 -22.93 -36.88
CA LYS A 103 13.55 -23.12 -38.32
C LYS A 103 12.20 -23.09 -39.05
N PRO A 104 11.92 -22.06 -39.87
CA PRO A 104 10.70 -22.04 -40.66
C PRO A 104 10.68 -23.26 -41.59
N PRO A 105 9.52 -23.94 -41.77
CA PRO A 105 9.40 -25.03 -42.72
C PRO A 105 9.67 -24.50 -44.14
N LYS A 106 10.49 -25.26 -44.89
CA LYS A 106 10.81 -25.01 -46.30
C LYS A 106 9.58 -25.19 -47.19
#